data_AF-A0A4V0XPX1-F1
#
_entry.id   AF-A0A4V0XPX1-F1
#
_cell.length_a   1.000
_cell.length_b   1.000
_cell.length_c   1.000
_cell.angle_alpha   90.00
_cell.angle_beta   90.00
_cell.angle_gamma   90.00
#
_symmetry.space_group_name_H-M   'P 1'
#
loop_
_entity.id
_entity.type
_entity.pdbx_description
1 polymer ?
#
loop_
_entity_poly.entity_id
_entity_poly.type
_entity_poly.pdbx_seq_one_letter_code
_entity_poly.pdbx_strand_id
1 'polypeptide(L)'
;MTFAQPHQLFGALPLSAILLLTACSGGGGNSGGSSSPAPDTTVPAVSGTLTPNTFTFEGGVATLTVSATDAGTVATTSATVGGTPVTLTQTGSTWTGSVAIPGNGSTTGASATLTVNLRATDLAGNAGVASVAATVTAADAPPAF
;
A
#
# COMPACT_ATOMS: atom_id res chain seq x y z
N MET A 1 -12.05 -36.71 -9.31
CA MET A 1 -12.32 -36.57 -7.86
C MET A 1 -10.99 -36.62 -7.15
N THR A 2 -10.69 -35.59 -6.35
CA THR A 2 -10.09 -35.63 -5.01
C THR A 2 -9.44 -34.28 -4.74
N PHE A 3 -10.13 -33.48 -3.92
CA PHE A 3 -9.65 -32.29 -3.23
C PHE A 3 -8.92 -32.74 -1.95
N ALA A 4 -7.84 -32.04 -1.58
CA ALA A 4 -7.24 -32.17 -0.25
C ALA A 4 -6.72 -30.81 0.28
N GLN A 5 -7.49 -30.25 1.21
CA GLN A 5 -7.13 -29.44 2.39
C GLN A 5 -8.29 -29.70 3.40
N PRO A 6 -8.21 -29.46 4.74
CA PRO A 6 -7.31 -28.53 5.44
C PRO A 6 -6.77 -28.94 6.85
N HIS A 7 -5.77 -28.18 7.32
CA HIS A 7 -5.54 -27.63 8.67
C HIS A 7 -5.60 -28.56 9.91
N GLN A 8 -4.49 -28.66 10.64
CA GLN A 8 -4.38 -28.95 12.09
C GLN A 8 -3.05 -28.26 12.53
N LEU A 9 -2.81 -27.72 13.72
CA LEU A 9 -3.39 -27.92 15.04
C LEU A 9 -2.89 -26.82 15.98
N PHE A 10 -3.76 -26.31 16.84
CA PHE A 10 -3.43 -25.50 18.01
C PHE A 10 -2.70 -26.32 19.10
N GLY A 11 -1.90 -25.64 19.93
CA GLY A 11 -1.48 -26.11 21.27
C GLY A 11 0.03 -26.41 21.36
N ALA A 12 0.74 -26.17 22.46
CA ALA A 12 0.39 -25.70 23.79
C ALA A 12 1.70 -25.29 24.50
N LEU A 13 1.66 -24.25 25.33
CA LEU A 13 2.59 -24.10 26.46
C LEU A 13 2.16 -25.10 27.55
N PRO A 14 3.09 -25.73 28.30
CA PRO A 14 3.37 -25.18 29.63
C PRO A 14 4.81 -25.39 30.17
N LEU A 15 5.28 -24.37 30.89
CA LEU A 15 5.74 -24.38 32.29
C LEU A 15 6.58 -25.59 32.80
N SER A 16 7.88 -25.36 33.05
CA SER A 16 8.75 -25.92 34.13
C SER A 16 10.23 -25.65 33.75
N ALA A 17 11.19 -25.30 34.60
CA ALA A 17 11.32 -25.31 36.05
C ALA A 17 12.31 -24.21 36.49
N ILE A 18 12.11 -23.75 37.73
CA ILE A 18 13.05 -22.91 38.49
C ILE A 18 14.30 -23.74 38.83
N LEU A 19 15.48 -23.22 38.51
CA LEU A 19 16.75 -23.69 39.05
C LEU A 19 17.51 -22.48 39.60
N LEU A 20 17.46 -22.29 40.92
CA LEU A 20 18.37 -21.39 41.64
C LEU A 20 19.74 -22.06 41.74
N LEU A 21 20.75 -21.50 41.06
CA LEU A 21 22.14 -21.60 41.49
C LEU A 21 22.62 -20.22 41.93
N THR A 22 22.86 -20.08 43.23
CA THR A 22 23.72 -19.06 43.82
C THR A 22 25.16 -19.33 43.41
N ALA A 23 25.71 -18.47 42.55
CA ALA A 23 27.15 -18.32 42.37
C ALA A 23 27.51 -16.84 42.55
N CYS A 24 27.96 -16.52 43.75
CA CYS A 24 28.72 -15.33 44.07
C CYS A 24 30.14 -15.53 43.53
N SER A 25 30.51 -14.79 42.48
CA SER A 25 31.91 -14.56 42.10
C SER A 25 31.95 -13.34 41.19
N GLY A 26 32.58 -12.28 41.68
CA GLY A 26 32.77 -11.03 40.95
C GLY A 26 33.65 -11.17 39.71
N GLY A 27 33.46 -10.26 38.77
CA GLY A 27 34.27 -10.12 37.57
C GLY A 27 33.71 -8.98 36.73
N GLY A 28 34.45 -7.88 36.65
CA GLY A 28 34.04 -6.66 35.96
C GLY A 28 34.04 -6.76 34.44
N GLY A 29 33.51 -5.71 33.82
CA GLY A 29 33.78 -5.33 32.43
C GLY A 29 33.01 -6.13 31.39
N ASN A 30 31.87 -5.62 30.94
CA ASN A 30 31.77 -4.87 29.68
C ASN A 30 30.28 -4.62 29.47
N SER A 31 29.81 -3.41 29.75
CA SER A 31 28.54 -2.93 29.23
C SER A 31 28.75 -2.70 27.73
N GLY A 32 28.87 -3.79 26.98
CA GLY A 32 28.69 -3.79 25.54
C GLY A 32 27.23 -3.47 25.31
N GLY A 33 26.88 -2.19 25.46
CA GLY A 33 25.59 -1.68 25.02
C GLY A 33 25.51 -2.04 23.57
N SER A 34 24.69 -3.03 23.25
CA SER A 34 24.17 -3.18 21.91
C SER A 34 23.46 -1.86 21.65
N SER A 35 24.14 -0.91 21.01
CA SER A 35 23.51 0.24 20.40
C SER A 35 22.67 -0.34 19.27
N SER A 36 21.50 -0.86 19.64
CA SER A 36 20.44 -1.12 18.68
C SER A 36 20.29 0.21 17.94
N PRO A 37 20.44 0.22 16.60
CA PRO A 37 20.24 1.44 15.86
C PRO A 37 18.87 2.01 16.25
N ALA A 38 18.77 3.33 16.37
CA ALA A 38 17.50 3.96 16.70
C ALA A 38 16.41 3.42 15.75
N PRO A 39 15.22 3.07 16.28
CA PRO A 39 14.12 2.60 15.44
C PRO A 39 13.85 3.60 14.32
N ASP A 40 13.64 3.10 13.11
CA ASP A 40 13.25 3.92 11.97
C ASP A 40 11.80 4.37 12.14
N THR A 41 11.59 5.68 12.12
CA THR A 41 10.27 6.33 12.25
C THR A 41 9.93 7.18 11.03
N THR A 42 10.72 7.12 9.96
CA THR A 42 10.45 7.93 8.76
C THR A 42 9.38 7.26 7.92
N VAL A 43 8.38 8.04 7.48
CA VAL A 43 7.33 7.52 6.59
C VAL A 43 7.78 7.65 5.13
N PRO A 44 7.50 6.65 4.27
CA PRO A 44 7.74 6.79 2.85
C PRO A 44 6.97 7.96 2.24
N ALA A 45 7.62 8.77 1.42
CA ALA A 45 6.96 9.75 0.57
C ALA A 45 6.38 9.04 -0.66
N VAL A 46 5.07 9.18 -0.87
CA VAL A 46 4.33 8.51 -1.96
C VAL A 46 3.72 9.55 -2.88
N SER A 47 3.83 9.34 -4.18
CA SER A 47 3.16 10.15 -5.20
C SER A 47 2.74 9.29 -6.38
N GLY A 48 1.91 9.84 -7.25
CA GLY A 48 1.57 9.16 -8.50
C GLY A 48 0.92 10.08 -9.51
N THR A 49 0.64 9.53 -10.69
CA THR A 49 -0.04 10.19 -11.80
C THR A 49 -0.91 9.20 -12.54
N LEU A 50 -2.01 9.70 -13.13
CA LEU A 50 -2.84 8.97 -14.08
C LEU A 50 -2.66 9.61 -15.46
N THR A 51 -2.41 8.79 -16.48
CA THR A 51 -2.26 9.25 -17.86
C THR A 51 -3.11 8.38 -18.80
N PRO A 52 -4.14 8.94 -19.45
CA PRO A 52 -4.68 10.29 -19.23
C PRO A 52 -5.40 10.41 -17.86
N ASN A 53 -5.63 11.64 -17.40
CA ASN A 53 -6.39 11.95 -16.18
C ASN A 53 -7.78 12.55 -16.46
N THR A 54 -8.14 12.72 -17.73
CA THR A 54 -9.43 13.27 -18.16
C THR A 54 -9.97 12.39 -19.28
N PHE A 55 -11.24 12.02 -19.17
CA PHE A 55 -11.94 11.11 -20.07
C PHE A 55 -13.27 11.71 -20.52
N THR A 56 -13.73 11.31 -21.69
CA THR A 56 -15.09 11.57 -22.17
C THR A 56 -16.11 10.71 -21.42
N PHE A 57 -17.40 10.93 -21.65
CA PHE A 57 -18.51 10.21 -21.02
C PHE A 57 -18.37 8.68 -20.99
N GLU A 58 -17.73 8.07 -22.00
CA GLU A 58 -17.56 6.61 -22.09
C GLU A 58 -16.55 6.05 -21.08
N GLY A 59 -15.70 6.89 -20.49
CA GLY A 59 -14.58 6.45 -19.66
C GLY A 59 -13.42 5.93 -20.49
N GLY A 60 -12.64 5.00 -19.96
CA GLY A 60 -11.49 4.44 -20.65
C GLY A 60 -10.49 3.73 -19.74
N VAL A 61 -9.23 3.72 -20.15
CA VAL A 61 -8.13 3.12 -19.37
C VAL A 61 -7.06 4.18 -19.13
N ALA A 62 -6.67 4.35 -17.87
CA ALA A 62 -5.55 5.19 -17.46
C ALA A 62 -4.34 4.33 -17.11
N THR A 63 -3.15 4.80 -17.47
CA THR A 63 -1.89 4.31 -16.91
C THR A 63 -1.65 5.00 -15.59
N LEU A 64 -1.60 4.22 -14.50
CA LEU A 64 -1.16 4.68 -13.19
C LEU A 64 0.35 4.54 -13.10
N THR A 65 1.04 5.62 -12.73
CA THR A 65 2.45 5.61 -12.37
C THR A 65 2.57 6.03 -10.90
N VAL A 66 3.25 5.26 -10.08
CA VAL A 66 3.44 5.49 -8.65
C VAL A 66 4.93 5.56 -8.37
N SER A 67 5.31 6.50 -7.53
CA SER A 67 6.67 6.65 -7.00
C SER A 67 6.60 6.67 -5.48
N ALA A 68 7.48 5.90 -4.85
CA ALA A 68 7.63 5.86 -3.41
C ALA A 68 9.12 5.95 -3.06
N THR A 69 9.46 6.86 -2.17
CA THR A 69 10.84 7.10 -1.73
C THR A 69 10.88 7.19 -0.22
N ASP A 70 11.86 6.55 0.39
CA ASP A 70 12.08 6.56 1.82
C ASP A 70 13.58 6.68 2.10
N ALA A 71 13.98 7.17 3.27
CA ALA A 71 15.39 7.22 3.65
C ALA A 71 15.96 5.81 3.87
N GLY A 72 15.11 4.88 4.31
CA GLY A 72 15.35 3.45 4.34
C GLY A 72 14.89 2.76 3.04
N THR A 73 14.31 1.58 3.18
CA THR A 73 13.83 0.76 2.05
C THR A 73 12.31 0.70 2.05
N VAL A 74 11.70 1.04 0.92
CA VAL A 74 10.28 0.79 0.68
C VAL A 74 10.07 -0.71 0.49
N ALA A 75 9.35 -1.34 1.40
CA ALA A 75 9.10 -2.78 1.40
C ALA A 75 7.92 -3.16 0.49
N THR A 76 6.86 -2.35 0.51
CA THR A 76 5.64 -2.61 -0.26
C THR A 76 5.03 -1.32 -0.80
N THR A 77 4.41 -1.43 -1.98
CA THR A 77 3.63 -0.36 -2.62
C THR A 77 2.32 -0.96 -3.12
N SER A 78 1.21 -0.26 -2.91
CA SER A 78 -0.13 -0.69 -3.30
C SER A 78 -0.97 0.49 -3.79
N ALA A 79 -1.92 0.18 -4.66
CA ALA A 79 -2.91 1.12 -5.16
C ALA A 79 -4.30 0.48 -5.13
N THR A 80 -5.34 1.27 -4.82
CA THR A 80 -6.73 0.79 -4.78
C THR A 80 -7.70 1.81 -5.37
N VAL A 81 -8.78 1.31 -5.98
CA VAL A 81 -9.91 2.09 -6.49
C VAL A 81 -11.18 1.59 -5.85
N GLY A 82 -11.82 2.42 -5.03
CA GLY A 82 -13.02 2.01 -4.27
C GLY A 82 -12.79 0.75 -3.40
N GLY A 83 -11.56 0.53 -2.93
CA GLY A 83 -11.15 -0.67 -2.18
C GLY A 83 -10.67 -1.85 -3.02
N THR A 84 -10.84 -1.81 -4.34
CA THR A 84 -10.35 -2.86 -5.26
C THR A 84 -8.86 -2.65 -5.55
N PRO A 85 -7.99 -3.66 -5.40
CA PRO A 85 -6.57 -3.53 -5.67
C PRO A 85 -6.28 -3.32 -7.17
N VAL A 86 -5.33 -2.45 -7.47
CA VAL A 86 -4.74 -2.27 -8.81
C VAL A 86 -3.46 -3.08 -8.87
N THR A 87 -3.32 -3.92 -9.89
CA THR A 87 -2.08 -4.66 -10.14
C THR A 87 -0.99 -3.68 -10.58
N LEU A 88 0.12 -3.69 -9.84
CA LEU A 88 1.29 -2.86 -10.10
C LEU A 88 2.48 -3.73 -10.53
N THR A 89 3.22 -3.24 -11.52
CA THR A 89 4.49 -3.81 -11.99
C THR A 89 5.61 -2.83 -11.64
N GLN A 90 6.64 -3.30 -10.94
CA GLN A 90 7.77 -2.47 -10.55
C GLN A 90 8.88 -2.47 -11.60
N THR A 91 9.36 -1.28 -11.94
CA THR A 91 10.56 -1.06 -12.76
C THR A 91 11.44 -0.03 -12.05
N GLY A 92 12.53 -0.47 -11.44
CA GLY A 92 13.36 0.40 -10.59
C GLY A 92 12.58 0.91 -9.38
N SER A 93 12.56 2.23 -9.18
CA SER A 93 11.83 2.89 -8.08
C SER A 93 10.41 3.34 -8.45
N THR A 94 9.89 2.85 -9.59
CA THR A 94 8.59 3.24 -10.13
C THR A 94 7.70 2.02 -10.27
N TRP A 95 6.42 2.16 -9.92
CA TRP A 95 5.40 1.14 -10.11
C TRP A 95 4.38 1.61 -11.13
N THR A 96 4.06 0.78 -12.11
CA THR A 96 3.06 1.10 -13.14
C THR A 96 1.91 0.11 -13.10
N GLY A 97 0.70 0.59 -13.34
CA GLY A 97 -0.52 -0.22 -13.37
C GLY A 97 -1.52 0.32 -14.39
N SER A 98 -2.52 -0.50 -14.69
CA SER A 98 -3.65 -0.10 -15.53
C SER A 98 -4.88 0.08 -14.66
N VAL A 99 -5.56 1.22 -14.82
CA VAL A 99 -6.77 1.55 -14.06
C VAL A 99 -7.93 1.72 -15.05
N ALA A 100 -8.95 0.89 -14.90
CA ALA A 100 -10.20 1.05 -15.63
C ALA A 100 -10.98 2.25 -15.07
N ILE A 101 -11.31 3.19 -15.93
CA ILE A 101 -12.09 4.39 -15.63
C ILE A 101 -13.51 4.15 -16.14
N PRO A 102 -14.50 4.01 -15.26
CA PRO A 102 -15.88 3.78 -15.70
C PRO A 102 -16.43 5.01 -16.43
N GLY A 103 -17.36 4.77 -17.35
CA GLY A 103 -18.13 5.86 -17.96
C GLY A 103 -18.95 6.63 -16.93
N ASN A 104 -19.30 7.86 -17.26
CA ASN A 104 -20.08 8.73 -16.40
C ASN A 104 -21.57 8.43 -16.58
N GLY A 105 -22.26 7.90 -15.56
CA GLY A 105 -23.69 7.63 -15.63
C GLY A 105 -24.61 8.85 -15.40
N SER A 106 -24.05 10.05 -15.23
CA SER A 106 -24.81 11.25 -14.87
C SER A 106 -25.72 11.71 -16.00
N THR A 107 -27.02 11.85 -15.68
CA THR A 107 -28.04 12.40 -16.60
C THR A 107 -28.25 13.90 -16.42
N THR A 108 -27.53 14.53 -15.49
CA THR A 108 -27.68 15.96 -15.13
C THR A 108 -26.51 16.82 -15.62
N GLY A 109 -25.63 16.28 -16.45
CA GLY A 109 -24.48 17.01 -16.97
C GLY A 109 -23.30 17.15 -15.98
N ALA A 110 -23.34 16.47 -14.83
CA ALA A 110 -22.27 16.54 -13.83
C ALA A 110 -21.12 15.56 -14.16
N SER A 111 -19.87 16.05 -14.14
CA SER A 111 -18.68 15.21 -14.25
C SER A 111 -18.52 14.29 -13.05
N ALA A 112 -17.91 13.12 -13.27
CA ALA A 112 -17.57 12.15 -12.23
C ALA A 112 -16.06 12.15 -11.96
N THR A 113 -15.68 11.90 -10.70
CA THR A 113 -14.27 11.78 -10.29
C THR A 113 -14.01 10.38 -9.76
N LEU A 114 -12.98 9.73 -10.30
CA LEU A 114 -12.46 8.47 -9.79
C LEU A 114 -11.17 8.73 -9.01
N THR A 115 -11.13 8.32 -7.74
CA THR A 115 -9.95 8.45 -6.89
C THR A 115 -9.24 7.11 -6.74
N VAL A 116 -7.94 7.11 -6.98
CA VAL A 116 -7.03 6.00 -6.72
C VAL A 116 -6.23 6.33 -5.45
N ASN A 117 -6.34 5.48 -4.44
CA ASN A 117 -5.60 5.61 -3.19
C ASN A 117 -4.29 4.83 -3.31
N LEU A 118 -3.19 5.48 -2.95
CA LEU A 118 -1.83 4.94 -2.99
C LEU A 118 -1.32 4.76 -1.56
N ARG A 119 -0.58 3.68 -1.33
CA ARG A 119 0.07 3.42 -0.05
C ARG A 119 1.41 2.75 -0.27
N ALA A 120 2.43 3.21 0.43
CA ALA A 120 3.71 2.52 0.54
C ALA A 120 4.08 2.29 2.01
N THR A 121 4.72 1.17 2.31
CA THR A 121 5.17 0.82 3.66
C THR A 121 6.65 0.45 3.60
N ASP A 122 7.45 0.96 4.53
CA ASP A 122 8.86 0.60 4.67
C ASP A 122 9.07 -0.75 5.41
N LEU A 123 10.32 -1.13 5.67
CA LEU A 123 10.66 -2.34 6.44
C LEU A 123 10.39 -2.22 7.95
N ALA A 124 10.30 -1.00 8.47
CA ALA A 124 10.01 -0.73 9.88
C ALA A 124 8.49 -0.71 10.17
N GLY A 125 7.65 -0.71 9.13
CA GLY A 125 6.20 -0.67 9.20
C GLY A 125 5.60 0.74 9.11
N ASN A 126 6.40 1.78 8.87
CA ASN A 126 5.91 3.13 8.64
C ASN A 126 5.22 3.21 7.28
N ALA A 127 4.07 3.87 7.21
CA ALA A 127 3.23 3.90 6.01
C ALA A 127 2.97 5.33 5.53
N GLY A 128 3.31 5.59 4.28
CA GLY A 128 2.92 6.78 3.54
C GLY A 128 1.67 6.54 2.70
N VAL A 129 0.84 7.58 2.56
CA VAL A 129 -0.39 7.54 1.76
C VAL A 129 -0.49 8.75 0.83
N ALA A 130 -1.08 8.54 -0.34
CA ALA A 130 -1.40 9.60 -1.29
C ALA A 130 -2.66 9.23 -2.08
N SER A 131 -3.18 10.15 -2.87
CA SER A 131 -4.30 9.88 -3.77
C SER A 131 -4.13 10.64 -5.07
N VAL A 132 -4.54 10.02 -6.17
CA VAL A 132 -4.62 10.65 -7.50
C VAL A 132 -6.02 10.48 -8.04
N ALA A 133 -6.46 11.40 -8.89
CA ALA A 133 -7.81 11.41 -9.42
C ALA A 133 -7.82 11.50 -10.94
N ALA A 134 -8.83 10.88 -11.55
CA ALA A 134 -9.21 11.08 -12.94
C ALA A 134 -10.64 11.62 -13.01
N THR A 135 -10.89 12.47 -14.00
CA THR A 135 -12.19 13.09 -14.24
C THR A 135 -12.82 12.49 -15.50
N VAL A 136 -14.11 12.18 -15.43
CA VAL A 136 -14.92 11.71 -16.56
C VAL A 136 -15.98 12.76 -16.83
N THR A 137 -15.91 13.42 -17.97
CA THR A 137 -16.87 14.48 -18.32
C THR A 137 -18.27 13.89 -18.49
N ALA A 138 -19.30 14.69 -18.24
CA ALA A 138 -20.66 14.27 -18.57
C ALA A 138 -20.88 14.23 -20.09
N ALA A 139 -21.99 13.61 -20.50
CA ALA A 139 -22.49 13.76 -21.85
C ALA A 139 -22.89 15.21 -22.09
N ASP A 140 -22.71 15.68 -23.33
CA ASP A 140 -23.21 16.99 -23.72
C ASP A 140 -24.74 16.99 -23.63
N ALA A 141 -25.31 18.06 -23.09
CA ALA A 141 -26.76 18.18 -23.02
C ALA A 141 -27.32 18.34 -24.44
N PRO A 142 -28.49 17.74 -24.77
CA PRO A 142 -29.15 18.01 -26.05
C PRO A 142 -29.35 19.52 -26.24
N PRO A 143 -29.27 20.05 -27.48
CA PRO A 143 -29.59 21.45 -27.74
C PRO A 143 -30.97 21.81 -27.21
N ALA A 144 -31.08 22.90 -26.46
CA ALA A 144 -32.38 23.45 -26.07
C ALA A 144 -33.08 23.99 -27.33
N PHE A 145 -34.30 23.50 -27.58
CA PHE A 145 -35.17 23.94 -28.67
C PHE A 145 -36.02 25.14 -28.26
#